data_AF-A0A927W5I0-F1
#
_entry.id   AF-A0A927W5I0-F1
#
_cell.length_a   1.000
_cell.length_b   1.000
_cell.length_c   1.000
_cell.angle_alpha   90.00
_cell.angle_beta   90.00
_cell.angle_gamma   90.00
#
_symmetry.space_group_name_H-M   'P 1'
#
loop_
_entity.id
_entity.type
_entity.pdbx_description
1 polymer ?
#
loop_
_entity_poly.entity_id
_entity_poly.type
_entity_poly.pdbx_seq_one_letter_code
_entity_poly.pdbx_strand_id
1 'polypeptide(L)'
;MYFEKPGKQNTKDTLESALKTARKRSIKTIVVPTSTGNTIEELLKLDIDGINIVCVTHVNGFKEPGVQEISAEKLELFKSRGIKVVTTTHVLSGAERGLSRKFGGVNPVEIIAYSLRMLGQGTKVAVEIAVMALDSGAIGYMEPIIALGGTGLGVDTAIIMRTSHGSNILDCKIDEFICKPSL
;
A
#
# COMPACT_ATOMS: atom_id res chain seq x y z
N MET A 1 1.62 -4.52 17.32
CA MET A 1 2.07 -5.94 17.22
C MET A 1 3.39 -5.96 16.46
N TYR A 2 4.36 -6.79 16.86
CA TYR A 2 5.63 -6.93 16.14
C TYR A 2 5.82 -8.37 15.68
N PHE A 3 6.07 -8.57 14.38
CA PHE A 3 6.35 -9.89 13.81
C PHE A 3 7.84 -10.22 13.92
N GLU A 4 8.20 -11.48 14.16
CA GLU A 4 9.61 -11.88 14.26
C GLU A 4 10.37 -11.69 12.94
N LYS A 5 9.71 -11.96 11.80
CA LYS A 5 10.33 -11.92 10.47
C LYS A 5 9.43 -11.19 9.47
N PRO A 6 10.01 -10.47 8.49
CA PRO A 6 9.24 -9.85 7.41
C PRO A 6 8.68 -10.89 6.43
N GLY A 7 7.63 -10.53 5.69
CA GLY A 7 7.11 -11.30 4.55
C GLY A 7 5.71 -11.89 4.70
N LYS A 8 5.33 -12.66 3.66
CA LYS A 8 3.97 -13.13 3.39
C LYS A 8 3.30 -13.92 4.51
N GLN A 9 4.08 -14.58 5.38
CA GLN A 9 3.55 -15.34 6.50
C GLN A 9 2.71 -14.49 7.46
N ASN A 10 2.95 -13.17 7.49
CA ASN A 10 2.24 -12.23 8.35
C ASN A 10 0.95 -11.68 7.72
N THR A 11 0.60 -12.09 6.49
CA THR A 11 -0.50 -11.49 5.72
C THR A 11 -1.81 -11.58 6.47
N LYS A 12 -2.18 -12.77 6.95
CA LYS A 12 -3.43 -13.00 7.66
C LYS A 12 -3.53 -12.12 8.91
N ASP A 13 -2.52 -12.17 9.77
CA ASP A 13 -2.49 -11.41 11.03
C ASP A 13 -2.50 -9.90 10.80
N THR A 14 -1.85 -9.43 9.72
CA THR A 14 -1.85 -8.02 9.31
C THR A 14 -3.23 -7.57 8.86
N LEU A 15 -3.91 -8.36 8.00
CA LEU A 15 -5.26 -8.05 7.53
C LEU A 15 -6.28 -8.06 8.69
N GLU A 16 -6.23 -9.06 9.56
CA GLU A 16 -7.09 -9.16 10.75
C GLU A 16 -6.86 -8.00 11.71
N SER A 17 -5.60 -7.64 11.97
CA SER A 17 -5.25 -6.50 12.84
C SER A 17 -5.73 -5.17 12.27
N ALA A 18 -5.59 -4.97 10.95
CA ALA A 18 -6.07 -3.78 10.27
C ALA A 18 -7.59 -3.66 10.35
N LEU A 19 -8.32 -4.73 10.02
CA LEU A 19 -9.78 -4.80 10.07
C LEU A 19 -10.33 -4.60 11.49
N LYS A 20 -9.71 -5.21 12.50
CA LYS A 20 -10.07 -5.02 13.90
C LYS A 20 -9.86 -3.57 14.34
N THR A 21 -8.74 -2.97 13.94
CA THR A 21 -8.41 -1.58 14.27
C THR A 21 -9.35 -0.60 13.58
N ALA A 22 -9.65 -0.83 12.30
CA ALA A 22 -10.59 -0.03 11.51
C ALA A 22 -11.93 0.09 12.23
N ARG A 23 -12.52 -1.04 12.64
CA ARG A 23 -13.77 -1.08 13.40
C ARG A 23 -13.64 -0.39 14.76
N LYS A 24 -12.61 -0.74 15.53
CA LYS A 24 -12.41 -0.18 16.88
C LYS A 24 -12.25 1.34 16.87
N ARG A 25 -11.62 1.90 15.85
CA ARG A 25 -11.30 3.33 15.74
C ARG A 25 -12.24 4.08 14.79
N SER A 26 -13.28 3.42 14.26
CA SER A 26 -14.20 3.98 13.26
C SER A 26 -13.50 4.55 12.02
N ILE A 27 -12.36 3.96 11.63
CA ILE A 27 -11.65 4.30 10.39
C ILE A 27 -12.30 3.51 9.26
N LYS A 28 -12.87 4.23 8.28
CA LYS A 28 -13.70 3.64 7.23
C LYS A 28 -12.91 3.05 6.08
N THR A 29 -11.64 3.41 5.91
CA THR A 29 -10.89 3.14 4.68
C THR A 29 -9.60 2.38 4.97
N ILE A 30 -9.39 1.29 4.23
CA ILE A 30 -8.13 0.53 4.23
C ILE A 30 -7.56 0.49 2.81
N VAL A 31 -6.31 0.92 2.67
CA VAL A 31 -5.55 0.87 1.41
C VAL A 31 -4.63 -0.33 1.43
N VAL A 32 -4.75 -1.21 0.43
CA VAL A 32 -4.12 -2.53 0.41
C VAL A 32 -3.30 -2.71 -0.87
N PRO A 33 -1.99 -3.04 -0.78
CA PRO A 33 -1.18 -3.31 -1.96
C PRO A 33 -1.40 -4.74 -2.46
N THR A 34 -1.37 -4.92 -3.78
CA THR A 34 -1.28 -6.26 -4.37
C THR A 34 -0.61 -6.25 -5.74
N SER A 35 0.29 -7.20 -6.01
CA SER A 35 0.90 -7.36 -7.34
C SER A 35 0.11 -8.33 -8.21
N THR A 36 -0.28 -9.49 -7.66
CA THR A 36 -0.97 -10.58 -8.39
C THR A 36 -2.42 -10.83 -7.95
N GLY A 37 -2.92 -10.04 -7.00
CA GLY A 37 -4.26 -10.16 -6.42
C GLY A 37 -4.37 -11.02 -5.16
N ASN A 38 -3.34 -11.82 -4.84
CA ASN A 38 -3.41 -12.80 -3.75
C ASN A 38 -3.75 -12.16 -2.39
N THR A 39 -3.21 -10.97 -2.09
CA THR A 39 -3.52 -10.26 -0.84
C THR A 39 -5.00 -9.91 -0.72
N ILE A 40 -5.62 -9.50 -1.83
CA ILE A 40 -7.05 -9.15 -1.86
C ILE A 40 -7.90 -10.42 -1.78
N GLU A 41 -7.48 -11.52 -2.40
CA GLU A 41 -8.16 -12.81 -2.26
C GLU A 41 -8.15 -13.31 -0.81
N GLU A 42 -7.04 -13.16 -0.07
CA GLU A 42 -7.02 -13.45 1.37
C GLU A 42 -7.91 -12.50 2.17
N LEU A 43 -7.93 -11.21 1.83
CA LEU A 43 -8.80 -10.23 2.48
C LEU A 43 -10.29 -10.54 2.27
N LEU A 44 -10.68 -10.99 1.08
CA LEU A 44 -12.06 -11.35 0.75
C LEU A 44 -12.58 -12.60 1.50
N LYS A 45 -11.69 -13.36 2.17
CA LYS A 45 -12.09 -14.45 3.07
C LYS A 45 -12.46 -13.95 4.47
N LEU A 46 -12.17 -12.68 4.78
CA LEU A 46 -12.47 -12.04 6.05
C LEU A 46 -13.75 -11.19 5.91
N ASP A 47 -14.36 -10.86 7.05
CA ASP A 47 -15.43 -9.88 7.06
C ASP A 47 -14.87 -8.49 6.78
N ILE A 48 -15.30 -7.89 5.66
CA ILE A 48 -14.93 -6.53 5.23
C ILE A 48 -16.14 -5.59 5.17
N ASP A 49 -17.30 -6.03 5.68
CA ASP A 49 -18.52 -5.23 5.60
C ASP A 49 -18.36 -3.88 6.32
N GLY A 50 -18.92 -2.83 5.71
CA GLY A 50 -18.79 -1.45 6.17
C GLY A 50 -17.38 -0.83 6.05
N ILE A 51 -16.39 -1.52 5.47
CA ILE A 51 -15.04 -0.99 5.24
C ILE A 51 -14.82 -0.72 3.76
N ASN A 52 -14.42 0.52 3.44
CA ASN A 52 -14.01 0.92 2.09
C ASN A 52 -12.60 0.39 1.81
N ILE A 53 -12.50 -0.63 0.95
CA ILE A 53 -11.21 -1.18 0.52
C ILE A 53 -10.76 -0.49 -0.77
N VAL A 54 -9.52 0.03 -0.74
CA VAL A 54 -8.83 0.54 -1.93
C VAL A 54 -7.64 -0.36 -2.21
N CYS A 55 -7.74 -1.14 -3.28
CA CYS A 55 -6.67 -1.97 -3.80
C CYS A 55 -5.73 -1.13 -4.68
N VAL A 56 -4.43 -1.16 -4.39
CA VAL A 56 -3.41 -0.50 -5.20
C VAL A 56 -2.49 -1.54 -5.83
N THR A 57 -2.44 -1.55 -7.16
CA THR A 57 -1.61 -2.51 -7.91
C THR A 57 -0.26 -1.91 -8.29
N HIS A 58 0.66 -2.75 -8.76
CA HIS A 58 1.85 -2.25 -9.45
C HIS A 58 1.48 -1.46 -10.71
N VAL A 59 2.29 -0.45 -11.03
CA VAL A 59 2.20 0.26 -12.32
C VAL A 59 2.24 -0.70 -13.52
N ASN A 60 1.48 -0.41 -14.58
CA ASN A 60 1.61 -1.15 -15.84
C ASN A 60 3.04 -1.07 -16.37
N GLY A 61 3.60 -2.20 -16.80
CA GLY A 61 5.00 -2.20 -17.24
C GLY A 61 6.04 -2.51 -16.15
N PHE A 62 5.64 -2.80 -14.90
CA PHE A 62 6.60 -2.97 -13.80
C PHE A 62 7.57 -4.14 -14.03
N LYS A 63 7.03 -5.32 -14.35
CA LYS A 63 7.81 -6.53 -14.67
C LYS A 63 8.17 -6.63 -16.15
N GLU A 64 7.22 -6.34 -17.03
CA GLU A 64 7.35 -6.42 -18.49
C GLU A 64 6.61 -5.23 -19.14
N PRO A 65 7.21 -4.50 -20.11
CA PRO A 65 6.59 -3.33 -20.73
C PRO A 65 5.19 -3.59 -21.27
N GLY A 66 4.22 -2.75 -20.90
CA GLY A 66 2.85 -2.85 -21.38
C GLY A 66 1.99 -3.90 -20.67
N VAL A 67 2.55 -4.72 -19.77
CA VAL A 67 1.86 -5.83 -19.12
C VAL A 67 1.56 -5.53 -17.64
N GLN A 68 0.34 -5.87 -17.22
CA GLN A 68 -0.07 -5.91 -15.81
C GLN A 68 0.12 -7.32 -15.24
N GLU A 69 0.65 -7.39 -14.02
CA GLU A 69 0.88 -8.66 -13.31
C GLU A 69 -0.42 -9.31 -12.81
N ILE A 70 -1.42 -8.49 -12.48
CA ILE A 70 -2.75 -8.93 -12.08
C ILE A 70 -3.64 -9.13 -13.31
N SER A 71 -4.37 -10.24 -13.36
CA SER A 71 -5.27 -10.53 -14.49
C SER A 71 -6.48 -9.61 -14.49
N ALA A 72 -6.99 -9.31 -15.69
CA ALA A 72 -8.22 -8.54 -15.87
C ALA A 72 -9.41 -9.20 -15.14
N GLU A 73 -9.48 -10.53 -15.14
CA GLU A 73 -10.51 -11.31 -14.44
C GLU A 73 -10.51 -11.04 -12.93
N LYS A 74 -9.33 -11.01 -12.30
CA LYS A 74 -9.21 -10.67 -10.87
C LYS A 74 -9.60 -9.23 -10.59
N LEU A 75 -9.21 -8.30 -11.46
CA LEU A 75 -9.60 -6.89 -11.32
C LEU A 75 -11.11 -6.70 -11.40
N GLU A 76 -11.76 -7.34 -12.37
CA GLU A 76 -13.23 -7.29 -12.49
C GLU A 76 -13.92 -7.98 -11.32
N LEU A 77 -13.38 -9.10 -10.83
CA LEU A 77 -13.87 -9.73 -9.60
C LEU A 77 -13.79 -8.76 -8.42
N PHE A 78 -12.67 -8.08 -8.20
CA PHE A 78 -12.51 -7.16 -7.07
C PHE A 78 -13.46 -5.96 -7.17
N LYS A 79 -13.59 -5.37 -8.36
CA LYS A 79 -14.56 -4.29 -8.62
C LYS A 79 -16.00 -4.76 -8.35
N SER A 80 -16.36 -5.97 -8.77
CA SER A 80 -17.69 -6.55 -8.51
C SER A 80 -18.00 -6.73 -7.01
N ARG A 81 -16.96 -6.80 -6.18
CA ARG A 81 -17.07 -6.84 -4.70
C ARG A 81 -17.02 -5.46 -4.05
N GLY A 82 -17.13 -4.38 -4.83
CA GLY A 82 -17.11 -3.00 -4.34
C GLY A 82 -15.72 -2.46 -4.00
N ILE A 83 -14.65 -3.17 -4.36
CA ILE A 83 -13.27 -2.73 -4.11
C ILE A 83 -12.86 -1.73 -5.19
N LYS A 84 -12.38 -0.55 -4.76
CA LYS A 84 -11.76 0.42 -5.70
C LYS A 84 -10.38 -0.08 -6.09
N VAL A 85 -10.06 -0.05 -7.38
CA VAL A 85 -8.75 -0.44 -7.91
C VAL A 85 -8.01 0.80 -8.40
N VAL A 86 -6.77 0.96 -7.95
CA VAL A 86 -5.86 2.03 -8.37
C VAL A 86 -4.61 1.40 -8.98
N THR A 87 -4.34 1.76 -10.23
CA THR A 87 -3.13 1.36 -10.96
C THR A 87 -2.49 2.63 -11.50
N THR A 88 -1.38 3.05 -10.90
CA THR A 88 -0.68 4.28 -11.31
C THR A 88 0.81 4.18 -11.00
N THR A 89 1.58 5.18 -11.39
CA THR A 89 3.02 5.25 -11.12
C THR A 89 3.32 5.23 -9.61
N HIS A 90 4.34 4.48 -9.23
CA HIS A 90 4.85 4.44 -7.85
C HIS A 90 5.43 5.81 -7.46
N VAL A 91 4.69 6.56 -6.66
CA VAL A 91 4.99 7.97 -6.35
C VAL A 91 6.32 8.15 -5.59
N LEU A 92 6.76 7.18 -4.79
CA LEU A 92 8.07 7.21 -4.11
C LEU A 92 9.20 6.69 -5.02
N SER A 93 9.07 6.93 -6.32
CA SER A 93 10.13 6.71 -7.31
C SER A 93 9.88 7.46 -8.61
N GLY A 94 8.74 7.25 -9.27
CA GLY A 94 8.37 7.95 -10.50
C GLY A 94 9.43 7.92 -11.60
N ALA A 95 9.53 9.03 -12.33
CA ALA A 95 10.51 9.22 -13.39
C ALA A 95 11.97 9.19 -12.87
N GLU A 96 12.20 9.54 -11.59
CA GLU A 96 13.55 9.51 -11.00
C GLU A 96 14.16 8.11 -11.05
N ARG A 97 13.34 7.05 -10.96
CA ARG A 97 13.81 5.66 -11.14
C ARG A 97 14.43 5.42 -12.52
N GLY A 98 13.87 6.06 -13.56
CA GLY A 98 14.43 5.98 -14.92
C GLY A 98 15.78 6.66 -14.99
N LEU A 99 15.91 7.82 -14.34
CA LEU A 99 17.17 8.57 -14.27
C LEU A 99 18.25 7.79 -13.51
N SER A 100 17.95 7.28 -12.31
CA SER A 100 18.94 6.52 -11.52
C SER A 100 19.35 5.20 -12.19
N ARG A 101 18.45 4.53 -12.90
CA ARG A 101 18.80 3.34 -13.70
C ARG A 101 19.72 3.66 -14.88
N LYS A 102 19.51 4.80 -15.54
CA LYS A 102 20.26 5.19 -16.74
C LYS A 102 21.62 5.80 -16.40
N PHE A 103 21.68 6.64 -15.38
CA PHE A 103 22.84 7.47 -15.05
C PHE A 103 23.52 7.07 -13.73
N GLY A 104 22.94 6.15 -12.96
CA GLY A 104 23.40 5.82 -11.61
C GLY A 104 22.97 6.85 -10.56
N GLY A 105 23.41 6.65 -9.32
CA GLY A 105 23.13 7.56 -8.20
C GLY A 105 21.79 7.31 -7.50
N VAL A 106 21.37 8.28 -6.68
CA VAL A 106 20.10 8.29 -5.95
C VAL A 106 19.49 9.68 -6.01
N ASN A 107 18.19 9.76 -6.25
CA ASN A 107 17.46 11.02 -6.38
C ASN A 107 16.61 11.33 -5.13
N PRO A 108 16.17 12.59 -4.92
CA PRO A 108 15.46 13.00 -3.71
C PRO A 108 14.24 12.16 -3.33
N VAL A 109 13.39 11.76 -4.30
CA VAL A 109 12.21 10.92 -4.01
C VAL A 109 12.64 9.51 -3.61
N GLU A 110 13.69 8.98 -4.23
CA GLU A 110 14.27 7.70 -3.84
C GLU A 110 14.89 7.76 -2.43
N ILE A 111 15.48 8.88 -2.02
CA ILE A 111 15.98 9.09 -0.65
C ILE A 111 14.84 8.96 0.36
N ILE A 112 13.69 9.62 0.14
CA ILE A 112 12.51 9.48 1.01
C ILE A 112 12.10 8.00 1.13
N ALA A 113 12.08 7.28 0.01
CA ALA A 113 11.76 5.85 0.01
C ALA A 113 12.74 5.03 0.85
N TYR A 114 14.05 5.30 0.76
CA TYR A 114 15.06 4.61 1.56
C TYR A 114 15.01 4.99 3.05
N SER A 115 14.69 6.24 3.39
CA SER A 115 14.46 6.66 4.77
C SER A 115 13.28 5.91 5.39
N LEU A 116 12.16 5.77 4.67
CA LEU A 116 11.02 4.98 5.16
C LEU A 116 11.36 3.49 5.32
N ARG A 117 12.25 2.95 4.47
CA ARG A 117 12.71 1.55 4.60
C ARG A 117 13.55 1.29 5.85
N MET A 118 14.10 2.32 6.49
CA MET A 118 14.71 2.18 7.82
C MET A 118 13.69 1.68 8.86
N LEU A 119 12.39 1.94 8.62
CA LEU A 119 11.27 1.45 9.42
C LEU A 119 10.63 0.18 8.83
N GLY A 120 11.21 -0.40 7.77
CA GLY A 120 10.74 -1.61 7.09
C GLY A 120 10.26 -1.37 5.65
N GLN A 121 10.37 -2.39 4.79
CA GLN A 121 9.88 -2.30 3.40
C GLN A 121 8.38 -2.01 3.37
N GLY A 122 7.60 -2.68 4.22
CA GLY A 122 6.17 -2.45 4.32
C GLY A 122 5.81 -1.01 4.69
N THR A 123 6.59 -0.34 5.55
CA THR A 123 6.34 1.06 5.91
C THR A 123 6.43 1.98 4.69
N LYS A 124 7.48 1.82 3.87
CA LYS A 124 7.60 2.56 2.61
C LYS A 124 6.42 2.29 1.68
N VAL A 125 6.05 1.02 1.50
CA VAL A 125 4.95 0.63 0.61
C VAL A 125 3.63 1.24 1.09
N ALA A 126 3.34 1.18 2.39
CA ALA A 126 2.11 1.73 2.95
C ALA A 126 1.97 3.23 2.67
N VAL A 127 3.04 4.01 2.86
CA VAL A 127 3.04 5.45 2.54
C VAL A 127 2.88 5.67 1.03
N GLU A 128 3.60 4.92 0.20
CA GLU A 128 3.53 5.06 -1.26
C GLU A 128 2.12 4.83 -1.81
N ILE A 129 1.49 3.72 -1.43
CA ILE A 129 0.16 3.37 -1.96
C ILE A 129 -0.93 4.29 -1.42
N ALA A 130 -0.78 4.81 -0.21
CA ALA A 130 -1.72 5.77 0.35
C ALA A 130 -1.76 7.04 -0.50
N VAL A 131 -0.58 7.55 -0.88
CA VAL A 131 -0.45 8.75 -1.72
C VAL A 131 -0.95 8.47 -3.13
N MET A 132 -0.63 7.30 -3.71
CA MET A 132 -1.20 6.88 -5.01
C MET A 132 -2.73 6.83 -4.98
N ALA A 133 -3.30 6.30 -3.89
CA ALA A 133 -4.75 6.24 -3.70
C ALA A 133 -5.36 7.65 -3.60
N LEU A 134 -4.72 8.57 -2.86
CA LEU A 134 -5.19 9.95 -2.75
C LEU A 134 -5.09 10.69 -4.09
N ASP A 135 -3.97 10.60 -4.80
CA ASP A 135 -3.77 11.27 -6.08
C ASP A 135 -4.74 10.77 -7.17
N SER A 136 -5.25 9.54 -7.04
CA SER A 136 -6.31 9.01 -7.90
C SER A 136 -7.74 9.44 -7.51
N GLY A 137 -7.92 10.13 -6.38
CA GLY A 137 -9.23 10.47 -5.82
C GLY A 137 -9.97 9.30 -5.16
N ALA A 138 -9.28 8.19 -4.87
CA ALA A 138 -9.92 7.00 -4.29
C ALA A 138 -10.22 7.14 -2.78
N ILE A 139 -9.49 8.02 -2.09
CA ILE A 139 -9.60 8.31 -0.65
C ILE A 139 -9.69 9.84 -0.40
N GLY A 140 -10.18 10.24 0.78
CA GLY A 140 -10.29 11.65 1.17
C GLY A 140 -8.96 12.28 1.61
N TYR A 141 -8.80 13.57 1.37
CA TYR A 141 -7.63 14.36 1.79
C TYR A 141 -7.57 14.52 3.31
N MET A 142 -6.44 14.17 3.92
CA MET A 142 -6.19 14.28 5.37
C MET A 142 -7.20 13.54 6.27
N GLU A 143 -8.03 12.65 5.70
CA GLU A 143 -8.85 11.72 6.47
C GLU A 143 -7.96 10.61 7.05
N PRO A 144 -8.18 10.16 8.30
CA PRO A 144 -7.50 8.99 8.83
C PRO A 144 -7.83 7.75 8.00
N ILE A 145 -6.80 7.06 7.51
CA ILE A 145 -6.89 5.78 6.82
C ILE A 145 -5.99 4.74 7.48
N ILE A 146 -6.22 3.48 7.18
CA ILE A 146 -5.22 2.42 7.42
C ILE A 146 -4.56 2.09 6.09
N ALA A 147 -3.24 2.19 6.01
CA ALA A 147 -2.47 1.78 4.84
C ALA A 147 -1.63 0.53 5.17
N LEU A 148 -1.66 -0.45 4.27
CA LEU A 148 -0.92 -1.70 4.41
C LEU A 148 0.33 -1.71 3.52
N GLY A 149 1.32 -2.47 3.92
CA GLY A 149 2.53 -2.71 3.16
C GLY A 149 3.13 -4.07 3.46
N GLY A 150 4.01 -4.54 2.59
CA GLY A 150 4.65 -5.84 2.76
C GLY A 150 6.09 -5.88 2.27
N THR A 151 6.78 -6.94 2.66
CA THR A 151 8.13 -7.27 2.19
C THR A 151 8.08 -8.42 1.20
N GLY A 152 8.45 -8.16 -0.06
CA GLY A 152 8.40 -9.16 -1.13
C GLY A 152 6.99 -9.48 -1.58
N LEU A 153 6.29 -10.37 -0.88
CA LEU A 153 4.92 -10.78 -1.17
C LEU A 153 4.03 -10.65 0.08
N GLY A 154 2.73 -10.44 -0.14
CA GLY A 154 1.76 -10.27 0.94
C GLY A 154 1.89 -8.93 1.65
N VAL A 155 1.36 -8.86 2.88
CA VAL A 155 1.49 -7.69 3.75
C VAL A 155 2.02 -8.10 5.12
N ASP A 156 2.88 -7.28 5.70
CA ASP A 156 3.47 -7.48 7.03
C ASP A 156 3.46 -6.22 7.90
N THR A 157 2.95 -5.12 7.36
CA THR A 157 2.95 -3.81 8.00
C THR A 157 1.58 -3.14 7.80
N ALA A 158 1.06 -2.53 8.85
CA ALA A 158 -0.17 -1.76 8.84
C ALA A 158 0.01 -0.48 9.66
N ILE A 159 -0.31 0.68 9.07
CA ILE A 159 -0.19 1.99 9.72
C ILE A 159 -1.51 2.76 9.64
N ILE A 160 -1.81 3.54 10.67
CA ILE A 160 -2.80 4.62 10.60
C ILE A 160 -2.07 5.85 10.11
N MET A 161 -2.60 6.50 9.07
CA MET A 161 -2.00 7.72 8.54
C MET A 161 -3.03 8.70 7.96
N ARG A 162 -2.61 9.95 7.86
CA ARG A 162 -3.27 11.01 7.09
C ARG A 162 -2.40 11.37 5.90
N THR A 163 -3.00 11.35 4.72
CA THR A 163 -2.27 11.40 3.47
C THR A 163 -2.39 12.78 2.82
N SER A 164 -1.28 13.27 2.28
CA SER A 164 -1.20 14.44 1.40
C SER A 164 -0.78 14.00 -0.01
N HIS A 165 -0.94 14.90 -0.98
CA HIS A 165 -0.63 14.62 -2.39
C HIS A 165 0.86 14.37 -2.63
N GLY A 166 1.21 13.72 -3.74
CA GLY A 166 2.62 13.54 -4.14
C GLY A 166 3.39 14.86 -4.25
N SER A 167 2.73 15.95 -4.67
CA SER A 167 3.29 17.31 -4.71
C SER A 167 3.63 17.89 -3.32
N ASN A 168 3.06 17.29 -2.28
CA ASN A 168 3.11 17.70 -0.88
C ASN A 168 3.50 16.51 0.02
N ILE A 169 4.37 15.61 -0.49
CA ILE A 169 4.64 14.29 0.12
C ILE A 169 5.09 14.36 1.59
N LEU A 170 5.79 15.42 1.98
CA LEU A 170 6.29 15.62 3.35
C LEU A 170 5.19 16.07 4.34
N ASP A 171 4.00 16.41 3.84
CA ASP A 171 2.84 16.74 4.65
C ASP A 171 2.06 15.50 5.12
N CYS A 172 2.34 14.32 4.55
CA CYS A 172 1.83 13.04 5.05
C CYS A 172 2.20 12.84 6.53
N LYS A 173 1.27 12.32 7.33
CA LYS A 173 1.46 12.04 8.76
C LYS A 173 1.19 10.57 9.05
N ILE A 174 2.23 9.84 9.47
CA ILE A 174 2.08 8.51 10.05
C ILE A 174 1.68 8.71 11.51
N ASP A 175 0.44 8.36 11.85
CA ASP A 175 -0.11 8.60 13.18
C ASP A 175 0.22 7.45 14.15
N GLU A 176 0.11 6.19 13.69
CA GLU A 176 0.28 5.02 14.54
C GLU A 176 0.71 3.78 13.73
N PHE A 177 1.55 2.92 14.31
CA PHE A 177 1.81 1.58 13.79
C PHE A 177 0.87 0.56 14.44
N ILE A 178 0.08 -0.15 13.64
CA ILE A 178 -0.78 -1.25 14.11
C ILE A 178 0.07 -2.52 14.25
N CYS A 179 0.79 -2.87 13.18
CA CYS A 179 1.76 -3.94 13.17
C CYS A 179 2.91 -3.66 12.19
N LYS A 180 4.07 -4.25 12.46
CA LYS A 180 5.20 -4.34 11.52
C LYS A 180 6.18 -5.44 11.96
N PRO A 181 7.12 -5.89 11.13
CA PRO A 181 8.21 -6.73 11.58
C PRO A 181 9.09 -6.02 12.62
N SER A 182 9.64 -6.80 13.56
CA SER A 182 10.80 -6.39 14.35
C SER A 182 12.00 -6.35 13.40
N LEU A 183 12.77 -5.27 13.46
CA LEU A 183 13.92 -5.02 12.61
C LEU A 183 15.17 -4.95 13.47
#